data_AF-A0A0D2J264-F1
#
_entry.id   AF-A0A0D2J264-F1
#
_cell.length_a   1.000
_cell.length_b   1.000
_cell.length_c   1.000
_cell.angle_alpha   90.00
_cell.angle_beta   90.00
_cell.angle_gamma   90.00
#
_symmetry.space_group_name_H-M   'P 1'
#
loop_
_entity.id
_entity.type
_entity.pdbx_description
1 polymer ?
#
loop_
_entity_poly.entity_id
_entity_poly.type
_entity_poly.pdbx_seq_one_letter_code
_entity_poly.pdbx_strand_id
1 'polypeptide(L)'
;MSAQLDSLNDTTASSSAAVWNPRGKIVQTPDYQLYEVAADGDAYFAVSSTSGNEEVMVRVSSQALCKTTVFFAARFETNWMPESGKFTPENPLRFTEDFDAFVTFLHIASEHELIPTPPLSLLRSVAALLDQHLFKGKLPDFFEEKLSSCFPRRFPFFNDVAVALDQFALSGTLIETNSLALLHSAYLLNLPSVFATASRRMMWQMSVVDVDTLLPNDLRMLVPGDFVDSFEDEAVRLREDLVSALPKVFYPDPHGEMQWYCYFCHLIPHEERWMIEIIRKSDTWAEESRAGPVARLQDCFMDYMRMLGRLEQLREFDGRRAPCGRFRLRQPDVLEREMLFDVYNAIGGLCLPCVKAGGEFRYRRFCDVHQLDLTTECSEHETVTQDVEESQA
;
A
#
# COMPACT_ATOMS: atom_id res chain seq x y z
N MET A 1 -32.68 -43.49 -46.12
CA MET A 1 -34.04 -43.27 -45.61
C MET A 1 -33.88 -42.96 -44.13
N SER A 2 -33.72 -41.68 -43.76
CA SER A 2 -34.79 -40.81 -43.23
C SER A 2 -35.44 -41.41 -41.97
N ALA A 3 -35.53 -40.78 -40.81
CA ALA A 3 -35.25 -39.40 -40.40
C ALA A 3 -35.19 -39.31 -38.86
N GLN A 4 -34.52 -38.26 -38.38
CA GLN A 4 -34.79 -37.41 -37.20
C GLN A 4 -35.20 -38.01 -35.85
N LEU A 5 -34.39 -37.68 -34.83
CA LEU A 5 -34.88 -37.17 -33.55
C LEU A 5 -33.86 -36.17 -32.98
N ASP A 6 -34.39 -35.00 -32.64
CA ASP A 6 -33.70 -33.76 -32.29
C ASP A 6 -33.13 -33.73 -30.87
N SER A 7 -32.07 -32.92 -30.75
CA SER A 7 -31.71 -32.01 -29.66
C SER A 7 -31.87 -32.45 -28.20
N LEU A 8 -30.74 -32.44 -27.48
CA LEU A 8 -30.60 -31.75 -26.18
C LEU A 8 -29.10 -31.42 -26.01
N ASN A 9 -28.73 -30.21 -26.42
CA ASN A 9 -27.48 -29.56 -26.03
C ASN A 9 -27.64 -29.08 -24.60
N ASP A 10 -27.11 -29.85 -23.64
CA ASP A 10 -26.85 -29.33 -22.30
C ASP A 10 -25.69 -28.34 -22.38
N THR A 11 -26.09 -27.08 -22.45
CA THR A 11 -25.19 -25.94 -22.40
C THR A 11 -24.89 -25.69 -20.93
N THR A 12 -23.85 -26.32 -20.39
CA THR A 12 -23.25 -25.86 -19.13
C THR A 12 -22.57 -24.53 -19.41
N ALA A 13 -23.35 -23.45 -19.30
CA ALA A 13 -22.85 -22.09 -19.23
C ALA A 13 -21.99 -21.97 -17.98
N SER A 14 -20.67 -22.09 -18.17
CA SER A 14 -19.64 -21.64 -17.23
C SER A 14 -19.92 -20.17 -16.89
N SER A 15 -20.31 -19.89 -15.64
CA SER A 15 -20.49 -18.53 -15.14
C SER A 15 -19.13 -17.82 -15.10
N SER A 16 -18.78 -17.12 -16.18
CA SER A 16 -17.76 -16.07 -16.13
C SER A 16 -18.24 -15.03 -15.12
N ALA A 17 -17.47 -14.77 -14.06
CA ALA A 17 -17.74 -13.67 -13.14
C ALA A 17 -17.95 -12.39 -13.97
N ALA A 18 -19.10 -11.74 -13.79
CA ALA A 18 -19.45 -10.57 -14.59
C ALA A 18 -18.40 -9.47 -14.37
N VAL A 19 -17.79 -8.98 -15.43
CA VAL A 19 -16.82 -7.87 -15.35
C VAL A 19 -17.57 -6.56 -15.11
N TRP A 20 -17.10 -5.74 -14.17
CA TRP A 20 -17.67 -4.41 -13.95
C TRP A 20 -17.40 -3.50 -15.15
N ASN A 21 -18.46 -3.18 -15.90
CA ASN A 21 -18.43 -2.30 -17.07
C ASN A 21 -19.68 -1.42 -17.09
N PRO A 22 -19.66 -0.25 -16.40
CA PRO A 22 -20.81 0.64 -16.35
C PRO A 22 -21.25 1.15 -17.71
N ARG A 23 -20.30 1.48 -18.60
CA ARG A 23 -20.61 2.00 -19.94
C ARG A 23 -21.47 1.06 -20.76
N GLY A 24 -21.24 -0.25 -20.60
CA GLY A 24 -22.03 -1.29 -21.27
C GLY A 24 -23.49 -1.37 -20.80
N LYS A 25 -23.86 -0.68 -19.71
CA LYS A 25 -25.23 -0.61 -19.18
C LYS A 25 -25.95 0.70 -19.50
N ILE A 26 -25.32 1.61 -20.25
CA ILE A 26 -25.98 2.85 -20.70
C ILE A 26 -27.05 2.51 -21.72
N VAL A 27 -28.27 3.00 -21.49
CA VAL A 27 -29.43 2.84 -22.37
C VAL A 27 -29.64 4.15 -23.13
N GLN A 28 -29.71 4.07 -24.46
CA GLN A 28 -30.08 5.21 -25.29
C GLN A 28 -31.61 5.40 -25.24
N THR A 29 -32.06 6.55 -24.74
CA THR A 29 -33.46 6.98 -24.84
C THR A 29 -33.62 7.95 -26.03
N PRO A 30 -34.86 8.30 -26.42
CA PRO A 30 -35.10 9.28 -27.48
C PRO A 30 -34.47 10.66 -27.20
N ASP A 31 -34.37 11.04 -25.93
CA ASP A 31 -34.01 12.39 -25.51
C ASP A 31 -32.60 12.48 -24.89
N TYR A 32 -32.09 11.40 -24.29
CA TYR A 32 -30.80 11.37 -23.58
C TYR A 32 -30.22 9.95 -23.39
N GLN A 33 -28.96 9.86 -22.99
CA GLN A 33 -28.33 8.63 -22.49
C GLN A 33 -28.67 8.43 -21.01
N LEU A 34 -29.14 7.24 -20.64
CA LEU A 34 -29.57 6.91 -19.27
C LEU A 34 -28.72 5.78 -18.69
N TYR A 35 -28.31 5.94 -17.43
CA TYR A 35 -27.76 4.89 -16.59
C TYR A 35 -28.58 4.79 -15.30
N GLU A 36 -29.01 3.59 -14.93
CA GLU A 36 -29.78 3.38 -13.70
C GLU A 36 -28.89 2.80 -12.60
N VAL A 37 -28.75 3.56 -11.50
CA VAL A 37 -28.14 3.06 -10.25
C VAL A 37 -29.22 2.41 -9.37
N ALA A 38 -30.45 2.93 -9.42
CA ALA A 38 -31.59 2.42 -8.66
C ALA A 38 -32.83 2.36 -9.56
N ALA A 39 -33.45 1.18 -9.66
CA ALA A 39 -34.65 0.97 -10.49
C ALA A 39 -35.85 1.81 -10.01
N ASP A 40 -35.94 2.04 -8.70
CA ASP A 40 -36.91 2.90 -8.03
C ASP A 40 -36.44 4.35 -7.88
N GLY A 41 -35.35 4.74 -8.56
CA GLY A 41 -34.74 6.06 -8.43
C GLY A 41 -35.71 7.21 -8.73
N ASP A 42 -35.61 8.27 -7.95
CA ASP A 42 -36.51 9.42 -7.91
C ASP A 42 -35.80 10.76 -8.21
N ALA A 43 -34.49 10.73 -8.44
CA ALA A 43 -33.67 11.88 -8.80
C ALA A 43 -32.72 11.56 -9.96
N TYR A 44 -32.38 12.60 -10.75
CA TYR A 44 -31.48 12.50 -11.90
C TYR A 44 -30.23 13.37 -11.71
N PHE A 45 -29.08 12.76 -11.92
CA PHE A 45 -27.78 13.43 -11.99
C PHE A 45 -27.29 13.47 -13.44
N ALA A 46 -26.52 14.47 -13.81
CA ALA A 46 -25.92 14.59 -15.13
C ALA A 46 -24.40 14.53 -14.99
N VAL A 47 -23.76 13.62 -15.73
CA VAL A 47 -22.33 13.38 -15.68
C VAL A 47 -21.78 13.38 -17.11
N SER A 48 -20.64 14.03 -17.34
CA SER A 48 -20.04 14.05 -18.67
C SER A 48 -19.61 12.65 -19.11
N SER A 49 -20.01 12.25 -20.32
CA SER A 49 -19.46 11.07 -20.97
C SER A 49 -18.02 11.32 -21.38
N THR A 50 -17.14 10.32 -21.26
CA THR A 50 -15.75 10.44 -21.73
C THR A 50 -15.63 10.53 -23.26
N SER A 51 -16.74 10.33 -24.00
CA SER A 51 -16.75 10.21 -25.46
C SER A 51 -17.23 11.47 -26.20
N GLY A 52 -17.39 12.62 -25.53
CA GLY A 52 -17.79 13.88 -26.17
C GLY A 52 -18.46 14.87 -25.21
N ASN A 53 -19.16 15.88 -25.75
CA ASN A 53 -19.98 16.84 -24.98
C ASN A 53 -21.34 16.25 -24.53
N GLU A 54 -21.52 14.94 -24.62
CA GLU A 54 -22.79 14.30 -24.25
C GLU A 54 -22.79 13.98 -22.75
N GLU A 55 -23.87 14.36 -22.07
CA GLU A 55 -24.08 14.02 -20.67
C GLU A 55 -24.90 12.75 -20.55
N VAL A 56 -24.49 11.87 -19.65
CA VAL A 56 -25.27 10.70 -19.24
C VAL A 56 -26.12 11.10 -18.04
N MET A 57 -27.42 10.90 -18.17
CA MET A 57 -28.36 11.02 -17.05
C MET A 57 -28.23 9.76 -16.19
N VAL A 58 -27.95 9.95 -14.92
CA VAL A 58 -27.81 8.89 -13.92
C VAL A 58 -29.00 8.95 -12.98
N ARG A 59 -29.84 7.92 -13.00
CA ARG A 59 -31.03 7.83 -12.15
C ARG A 59 -30.66 7.16 -10.82
N VAL A 60 -30.95 7.85 -9.72
CA VAL A 60 -30.56 7.46 -8.35
C VAL A 60 -31.74 7.53 -7.38
N SER A 61 -31.64 6.81 -6.26
CA SER A 61 -32.57 6.92 -5.13
C SER A 61 -32.05 7.97 -4.13
N SER A 62 -32.75 9.09 -4.00
CA SER A 62 -32.41 10.16 -3.06
C SER A 62 -32.39 9.64 -1.62
N GLN A 63 -33.39 8.83 -1.26
CA GLN A 63 -33.50 8.22 0.07
C GLN A 63 -32.28 7.36 0.42
N ALA A 64 -31.78 6.57 -0.54
CA ALA A 64 -30.64 5.70 -0.33
C ALA A 64 -29.35 6.50 -0.14
N LEU A 65 -29.13 7.51 -0.99
CA LEU A 65 -27.95 8.38 -0.89
C LEU A 65 -27.95 9.19 0.41
N CYS A 66 -29.10 9.71 0.87
CA CYS A 66 -29.21 10.42 2.15
C CYS A 66 -28.86 9.55 3.35
N LYS A 67 -29.15 8.24 3.28
CA LYS A 67 -28.86 7.30 4.37
C LYS A 67 -27.36 7.16 4.60
N THR A 68 -26.56 7.14 3.53
CA THR A 68 -25.15 6.73 3.56
C THR A 68 -24.16 7.85 3.29
N THR A 69 -24.60 9.02 2.82
CA THR A 69 -23.70 10.16 2.54
C THR A 69 -24.23 11.44 3.18
N VAL A 70 -23.37 12.15 3.92
CA VAL A 70 -23.76 13.40 4.57
C VAL A 70 -23.99 14.51 3.55
N PHE A 71 -23.21 14.53 2.47
CA PHE A 71 -23.36 15.50 1.39
C PHE A 71 -24.76 15.45 0.75
N PHE A 72 -25.22 14.27 0.34
CA PHE A 72 -26.53 14.16 -0.31
C PHE A 72 -27.67 14.37 0.66
N ALA A 73 -27.56 13.93 1.93
CA ALA A 73 -28.52 14.28 2.97
C ALA A 73 -28.71 15.79 3.05
N ALA A 74 -27.62 16.55 3.16
CA ALA A 74 -27.68 18.01 3.17
C ALA A 74 -28.25 18.58 1.86
N ARG A 75 -27.88 18.02 0.70
CA ARG A 75 -28.30 18.52 -0.61
C ARG A 75 -29.80 18.32 -0.89
N PHE A 76 -30.36 17.19 -0.46
CA PHE A 76 -31.78 16.86 -0.66
C PHE A 76 -32.69 17.43 0.44
N GLU A 77 -32.20 17.70 1.65
CA GLU A 77 -33.01 18.24 2.76
C GLU A 77 -33.12 19.77 2.79
N THR A 78 -32.43 20.52 1.90
CA THR A 78 -32.29 21.99 1.99
C THR A 78 -32.88 22.76 0.79
N ASN A 79 -32.86 24.10 0.89
CA ASN A 79 -33.25 25.11 -0.12
C ASN A 79 -32.55 24.99 -1.50
N TRP A 80 -31.72 23.98 -1.71
CA TRP A 80 -31.00 23.74 -2.97
C TRP A 80 -31.75 22.79 -3.91
N MET A 81 -32.87 22.23 -3.46
CA MET A 81 -33.80 21.56 -4.36
C MET A 81 -34.35 22.57 -5.39
N PRO A 82 -34.56 22.13 -6.65
CA PRO A 82 -35.28 22.94 -7.62
C PRO A 82 -36.66 23.37 -7.09
N GLU A 83 -37.24 24.43 -7.66
CA GLU A 83 -38.61 24.84 -7.32
C GLU A 83 -39.65 23.72 -7.51
N SER A 84 -39.38 22.79 -8.45
CA SER A 84 -40.19 21.59 -8.66
C SER A 84 -40.11 20.56 -7.52
N GLY A 85 -39.20 20.74 -6.57
CA GLY A 85 -38.95 19.85 -5.44
C GLY A 85 -38.31 18.51 -5.83
N LYS A 86 -37.84 18.34 -7.09
CA LYS A 86 -37.16 17.12 -7.58
C LYS A 86 -36.17 17.45 -8.70
N PHE A 87 -35.05 16.73 -8.75
CA PHE A 87 -34.12 16.76 -9.89
C PHE A 87 -34.65 15.82 -10.98
N THR A 88 -35.03 16.37 -12.13
CA THR A 88 -35.61 15.64 -13.27
C THR A 88 -34.60 15.55 -14.42
N PRO A 89 -34.86 14.76 -15.48
CA PRO A 89 -33.98 14.75 -16.65
C PRO A 89 -33.80 16.13 -17.30
N GLU A 90 -34.81 16.99 -17.23
CA GLU A 90 -34.78 18.36 -17.78
C GLU A 90 -34.04 19.35 -16.86
N ASN A 91 -33.95 19.03 -15.56
CA ASN A 91 -33.23 19.84 -14.57
C ASN A 91 -32.43 18.95 -13.59
N PRO A 92 -31.36 18.29 -14.07
CA PRO A 92 -30.59 17.35 -13.28
C PRO A 92 -29.56 18.06 -12.40
N LEU A 93 -29.10 17.38 -11.34
CA LEU A 93 -27.93 17.83 -10.58
C LEU A 93 -26.66 17.45 -11.35
N ARG A 94 -25.81 18.43 -11.68
CA ARG A 94 -24.64 18.25 -12.56
C ARG A 94 -23.37 17.94 -11.79
N PHE A 95 -22.58 17.03 -12.34
CA PHE A 95 -21.31 16.52 -11.83
C PHE A 95 -20.26 16.51 -12.94
N THR A 96 -19.01 16.81 -12.59
CA THR A 96 -17.86 16.90 -13.52
C THR A 96 -16.91 15.72 -13.40
N GLU A 97 -17.21 14.79 -12.52
CA GLU A 97 -16.47 13.58 -12.20
C GLU A 97 -16.42 12.62 -13.40
N ASP A 98 -15.38 11.77 -13.45
CA ASP A 98 -15.32 10.67 -14.42
C ASP A 98 -16.52 9.73 -14.24
N PHE A 99 -17.18 9.40 -15.35
CA PHE A 99 -18.40 8.61 -15.34
C PHE A 99 -18.24 7.27 -14.62
N ASP A 100 -17.19 6.50 -14.92
CA ASP A 100 -17.02 5.15 -14.38
C ASP A 100 -16.76 5.20 -12.87
N ALA A 101 -15.91 6.11 -12.42
CA ALA A 101 -15.65 6.32 -11.00
C ALA A 101 -16.93 6.78 -10.26
N PHE A 102 -17.66 7.74 -10.84
CA PHE A 102 -18.84 8.33 -10.22
C PHE A 102 -19.99 7.34 -10.07
N VAL A 103 -20.33 6.59 -11.12
CA VAL A 103 -21.41 5.58 -11.02
C VAL A 103 -21.03 4.42 -10.10
N THR A 104 -19.74 4.04 -10.06
CA THR A 104 -19.26 3.04 -9.10
C THR A 104 -19.45 3.53 -7.67
N PHE A 105 -19.07 4.79 -7.38
CA PHE A 105 -19.35 5.44 -6.10
C PHE A 105 -20.85 5.44 -5.77
N LEU A 106 -21.72 5.81 -6.71
CA LEU A 106 -23.17 5.86 -6.47
C LEU A 106 -23.77 4.49 -6.15
N HIS A 107 -23.29 3.43 -6.79
CA HIS A 107 -23.69 2.06 -6.46
C HIS A 107 -23.26 1.63 -5.07
N ILE A 108 -22.05 1.99 -4.66
CA ILE A 108 -21.57 1.75 -3.30
C ILE A 108 -22.40 2.56 -2.29
N ALA A 109 -22.67 3.82 -2.60
CA ALA A 109 -23.44 4.71 -1.75
C ALA A 109 -24.91 4.29 -1.62
N SER A 110 -25.52 3.78 -2.67
CA SER A 110 -26.94 3.37 -2.63
C SER A 110 -27.18 2.11 -1.79
N GLU A 111 -26.15 1.25 -1.61
CA GLU A 111 -26.26 -0.07 -0.95
C GLU A 111 -27.40 -0.95 -1.53
N HIS A 112 -27.90 -0.65 -2.73
CA HIS A 112 -29.06 -1.34 -3.32
C HIS A 112 -28.70 -2.61 -4.07
N GLU A 113 -27.56 -2.60 -4.77
CA GLU A 113 -27.11 -3.71 -5.59
C GLU A 113 -25.68 -4.11 -5.24
N LEU A 114 -25.44 -5.42 -5.21
CA LEU A 114 -24.09 -5.96 -5.18
C LEU A 114 -23.47 -5.74 -6.56
N ILE A 115 -22.50 -4.84 -6.64
CA ILE A 115 -21.72 -4.64 -7.86
C ILE A 115 -20.58 -5.65 -7.95
N PRO A 116 -20.29 -6.17 -9.16
CA PRO A 116 -19.04 -6.87 -9.41
C PRO A 116 -17.83 -6.02 -9.05
N THR A 117 -16.73 -6.66 -8.67
CA THR A 117 -15.56 -5.96 -8.19
C THR A 117 -14.94 -5.06 -9.28
N PRO A 118 -14.90 -3.72 -9.09
CA PRO A 118 -14.39 -2.79 -10.09
C PRO A 118 -12.88 -2.96 -10.33
N PRO A 119 -12.35 -2.60 -11.50
CA PRO A 119 -10.91 -2.61 -11.75
C PRO A 119 -10.15 -1.72 -10.75
N LEU A 120 -8.89 -2.08 -10.47
CA LEU A 120 -8.03 -1.36 -9.52
C LEU A 120 -7.94 0.15 -9.86
N SER A 121 -7.98 0.47 -11.15
CA SER A 121 -7.90 1.83 -11.68
C SER A 121 -9.01 2.78 -11.28
N LEU A 122 -10.15 2.24 -10.87
CA LEU A 122 -11.23 3.07 -10.36
C LEU A 122 -11.15 3.26 -8.84
N LEU A 123 -10.48 2.39 -8.10
CA LEU A 123 -10.58 2.36 -6.63
C LEU A 123 -10.10 3.65 -5.97
N ARG A 124 -9.01 4.25 -6.46
CA ARG A 124 -8.50 5.51 -5.89
C ARG A 124 -9.47 6.67 -6.12
N SER A 125 -9.99 6.81 -7.33
CA SER A 125 -10.98 7.85 -7.66
C SER A 125 -12.27 7.65 -6.87
N VAL A 126 -12.73 6.40 -6.74
CA VAL A 126 -13.91 6.08 -5.92
C VAL A 126 -13.66 6.36 -4.44
N ALA A 127 -12.47 6.06 -3.91
CA ALA A 127 -12.10 6.40 -2.54
C ALA A 127 -12.15 7.92 -2.29
N ALA A 128 -11.65 8.72 -3.23
CA ALA A 128 -11.73 10.18 -3.17
C ALA A 128 -13.19 10.66 -3.19
N LEU A 129 -14.06 10.05 -4.02
CA LEU A 129 -15.48 10.40 -4.06
C LEU A 129 -16.21 10.04 -2.76
N LEU A 130 -15.92 8.87 -2.18
CA LEU A 130 -16.48 8.46 -0.89
C LEU A 130 -16.10 9.43 0.23
N ASP A 131 -14.83 9.87 0.27
CA ASP A 131 -14.35 10.87 1.21
C ASP A 131 -14.98 12.25 0.98
N GLN A 132 -14.93 12.75 -0.27
CA GLN A 132 -15.52 14.04 -0.68
C GLN A 132 -17.01 14.15 -0.33
N HIS A 133 -17.76 13.06 -0.48
CA HIS A 133 -19.19 13.01 -0.20
C HIS A 133 -19.52 12.60 1.24
N LEU A 134 -18.50 12.45 2.10
CA LEU A 134 -18.63 12.11 3.52
C LEU A 134 -19.46 10.83 3.72
N PHE A 135 -19.04 9.77 3.03
CA PHE A 135 -19.68 8.46 3.13
C PHE A 135 -19.55 7.88 4.54
N LYS A 136 -20.66 7.36 5.06
CA LYS A 136 -20.81 6.75 6.38
C LYS A 136 -21.46 5.35 6.32
N GLY A 137 -21.67 4.81 5.12
CA GLY A 137 -22.23 3.47 4.91
C GLY A 137 -21.19 2.37 5.13
N LYS A 138 -21.56 1.12 4.86
CA LYS A 138 -20.61 0.00 4.92
C LYS A 138 -19.76 -0.04 3.66
N LEU A 139 -18.43 -0.01 3.80
CA LEU A 139 -17.54 -0.25 2.67
C LEU A 139 -17.65 -1.71 2.18
N PRO A 140 -17.71 -1.95 0.86
CA PRO A 140 -17.63 -3.29 0.31
C PRO A 140 -16.31 -3.98 0.67
N ASP A 141 -16.39 -5.26 1.04
CA ASP A 141 -15.24 -6.05 1.51
C ASP A 141 -14.13 -6.16 0.45
N PHE A 142 -14.49 -6.07 -0.84
CA PHE A 142 -13.53 -6.13 -1.95
C PHE A 142 -12.50 -4.99 -1.97
N PHE A 143 -12.75 -3.85 -1.30
CA PHE A 143 -11.77 -2.75 -1.26
C PHE A 143 -10.49 -3.18 -0.56
N GLU A 144 -10.64 -3.76 0.62
CA GLU A 144 -9.51 -4.25 1.39
C GLU A 144 -8.83 -5.43 0.70
N GLU A 145 -9.60 -6.38 0.16
CA GLU A 145 -9.08 -7.53 -0.59
C GLU A 145 -8.24 -7.08 -1.80
N LYS A 146 -8.77 -6.18 -2.63
CA LYS A 146 -8.07 -5.71 -3.83
C LYS A 146 -6.83 -4.91 -3.51
N LEU A 147 -6.91 -3.96 -2.58
CA LEU A 147 -5.74 -3.18 -2.21
C LEU A 147 -4.66 -4.06 -1.56
N SER A 148 -5.05 -5.02 -0.72
CA SER A 148 -4.13 -5.99 -0.12
C SER A 148 -3.48 -6.91 -1.16
N SER A 149 -4.23 -7.30 -2.20
CA SER A 149 -3.71 -8.14 -3.28
C SER A 149 -2.59 -7.50 -4.10
N CYS A 150 -2.44 -6.16 -4.03
CA CYS A 150 -1.40 -5.42 -4.73
C CYS A 150 -0.02 -5.57 -4.07
N PHE A 151 0.06 -6.03 -2.81
CA PHE A 151 1.34 -6.21 -2.12
C PHE A 151 2.03 -7.51 -2.58
N PRO A 152 3.29 -7.46 -3.04
CA PRO A 152 4.05 -8.66 -3.37
C PRO A 152 4.20 -9.58 -2.15
N ARG A 153 3.74 -10.83 -2.29
CA ARG A 153 3.80 -11.86 -1.25
C ARG A 153 5.17 -12.53 -1.09
N ARG A 154 6.08 -12.36 -2.07
CA ARG A 154 7.39 -13.02 -2.08
C ARG A 154 8.49 -12.01 -1.82
N PHE A 155 9.26 -12.25 -0.76
CA PHE A 155 10.50 -11.52 -0.46
C PHE A 155 11.66 -12.01 -1.36
N PRO A 156 12.69 -11.21 -1.73
CA PRO A 156 12.73 -9.76 -1.61
C PRO A 156 11.61 -9.13 -2.42
N PHE A 157 11.04 -8.07 -1.88
CA PHE A 157 10.00 -7.33 -2.58
C PHE A 157 10.66 -6.50 -3.67
N PHE A 158 10.48 -6.91 -4.92
CA PHE A 158 10.94 -6.12 -6.04
C PHE A 158 10.11 -4.84 -6.10
N ASN A 159 10.82 -3.72 -6.03
CA ASN A 159 10.20 -2.41 -6.05
C ASN A 159 10.20 -1.87 -7.48
N ASP A 160 9.03 -1.43 -7.94
CA ASP A 160 8.87 -0.81 -9.25
C ASP A 160 8.91 0.72 -9.17
N VAL A 161 9.52 1.30 -8.12
CA VAL A 161 9.63 2.77 -7.98
C VAL A 161 10.29 3.42 -9.19
N ALA A 162 11.26 2.76 -9.83
CA ALA A 162 11.83 3.29 -11.07
C ALA A 162 10.76 3.45 -12.16
N VAL A 163 9.93 2.43 -12.37
CA VAL A 163 8.80 2.49 -13.32
C VAL A 163 7.75 3.50 -12.86
N ALA A 164 7.49 3.60 -11.56
CA ALA A 164 6.57 4.59 -11.01
C ALA A 164 7.05 6.03 -11.24
N LEU A 165 8.36 6.30 -11.07
CA LEU A 165 8.98 7.58 -11.36
C LEU A 165 8.90 7.92 -12.85
N ASP A 166 9.25 6.97 -13.72
CA ASP A 166 9.18 7.15 -15.17
C ASP A 166 7.75 7.45 -15.63
N GLN A 167 6.77 6.68 -15.15
CA GLN A 167 5.37 6.91 -15.47
C GLN A 167 4.89 8.25 -14.92
N PHE A 168 5.20 8.56 -13.66
CA PHE A 168 4.80 9.82 -13.04
C PHE A 168 5.40 11.04 -13.78
N ALA A 169 6.65 10.96 -14.22
CA ALA A 169 7.28 12.01 -15.04
C ALA A 169 6.58 12.21 -16.38
N LEU A 170 6.00 11.15 -16.97
CA LEU A 170 5.31 11.20 -18.26
C LEU A 170 3.85 11.67 -18.15
N SER A 171 3.11 11.21 -17.14
CA SER A 171 1.65 11.42 -17.04
C SER A 171 1.21 12.29 -15.87
N GLY A 172 2.08 12.54 -14.89
CA GLY A 172 1.73 13.16 -13.61
C GLY A 172 0.83 12.28 -12.73
N THR A 173 0.67 10.99 -13.06
CA THR A 173 -0.23 10.07 -12.34
C THR A 173 0.53 8.92 -11.71
N LEU A 174 0.23 8.65 -10.43
CA LEU A 174 0.78 7.50 -9.72
C LEU A 174 0.14 6.20 -10.20
N ILE A 175 0.99 5.19 -10.41
CA ILE A 175 0.60 3.80 -10.63
C ILE A 175 -0.18 3.30 -9.41
N GLU A 176 -1.31 2.64 -9.64
CA GLU A 176 -2.24 2.23 -8.58
C GLU A 176 -1.65 1.19 -7.62
N THR A 177 -0.70 0.38 -8.10
CA THR A 177 -0.01 -0.65 -7.31
C THR A 177 1.17 -0.08 -6.51
N ASN A 178 1.52 1.20 -6.69
CA ASN A 178 2.58 1.82 -5.92
C ASN A 178 2.15 2.01 -4.45
N SER A 179 3.08 1.80 -3.51
CA SER A 179 2.82 1.91 -2.07
C SER A 179 2.19 3.24 -1.66
N LEU A 180 2.55 4.37 -2.29
CA LEU A 180 1.92 5.68 -2.02
C LEU A 180 0.45 5.74 -2.48
N ALA A 181 0.15 5.15 -3.64
CA ALA A 181 -1.23 5.10 -4.14
C ALA A 181 -2.12 4.21 -3.26
N LEU A 182 -1.57 3.08 -2.79
CA LEU A 182 -2.23 2.19 -1.83
C LEU A 182 -2.41 2.85 -0.47
N LEU A 183 -1.38 3.56 0.03
CA LEU A 183 -1.41 4.33 1.27
C LEU A 183 -2.52 5.39 1.23
N HIS A 184 -2.58 6.17 0.14
CA HIS A 184 -3.59 7.20 -0.04
C HIS A 184 -5.01 6.62 -0.06
N SER A 185 -5.22 5.55 -0.85
CA SER A 185 -6.52 4.89 -0.94
C SER A 185 -6.96 4.34 0.42
N ALA A 186 -6.05 3.70 1.15
CA ALA A 186 -6.31 3.18 2.49
C ALA A 186 -6.59 4.29 3.52
N TYR A 187 -5.95 5.45 3.39
CA TYR A 187 -6.21 6.61 4.22
C TYR A 187 -7.64 7.12 4.05
N LEU A 188 -8.06 7.36 2.80
CA LEU A 188 -9.40 7.83 2.45
C LEU A 188 -10.48 6.83 2.86
N LEU A 189 -10.26 5.54 2.61
CA LEU A 189 -11.21 4.46 2.93
C LEU A 189 -11.17 4.02 4.41
N ASN A 190 -10.30 4.61 5.22
CA ASN A 190 -10.14 4.25 6.63
C ASN A 190 -9.82 2.75 6.85
N LEU A 191 -8.85 2.21 6.09
CA LEU A 191 -8.41 0.80 6.13
C LEU A 191 -7.05 0.67 6.85
N PRO A 192 -7.00 0.41 8.18
CA PRO A 192 -5.77 0.53 8.94
C PRO A 192 -4.70 -0.52 8.58
N SER A 193 -5.11 -1.75 8.28
CA SER A 193 -4.18 -2.84 7.92
C SER A 193 -3.46 -2.58 6.59
N VAL A 194 -4.22 -2.19 5.56
CA VAL A 194 -3.68 -1.80 4.25
C VAL A 194 -2.76 -0.59 4.39
N PHE A 195 -3.14 0.40 5.19
CA PHE A 195 -2.33 1.59 5.44
C PHE A 195 -1.00 1.26 6.15
N ALA A 196 -1.04 0.42 7.19
CA ALA A 196 0.14 -0.03 7.91
C ALA A 196 1.09 -0.81 6.99
N THR A 197 0.54 -1.71 6.16
CA THR A 197 1.31 -2.47 5.17
C THR A 197 1.95 -1.55 4.12
N ALA A 198 1.17 -0.65 3.52
CA ALA A 198 1.65 0.29 2.51
C ALA A 198 2.76 1.20 3.05
N SER A 199 2.58 1.77 4.25
CA SER A 199 3.59 2.62 4.88
C SER A 199 4.88 1.85 5.18
N ARG A 200 4.77 0.64 5.74
CA ARG A 200 5.94 -0.23 6.00
C ARG A 200 6.70 -0.56 4.72
N ARG A 201 5.98 -0.86 3.63
CA ARG A 201 6.57 -1.13 2.30
C ARG A 201 7.24 0.11 1.72
N MET A 202 6.62 1.27 1.87
CA MET A 202 7.20 2.57 1.50
C MET A 202 8.52 2.83 2.24
N MET A 203 8.55 2.67 3.57
CA MET A 203 9.77 2.86 4.38
C MET A 203 10.90 1.90 4.00
N TRP A 204 10.58 0.66 3.64
CA TRP A 204 11.58 -0.30 3.20
C TRP A 204 12.14 0.02 1.81
N GLN A 205 11.26 0.38 0.87
CA GLN A 205 11.56 0.36 -0.56
C GLN A 205 11.78 1.74 -1.19
N MET A 206 11.45 2.84 -0.51
CA MET A 206 11.51 4.20 -1.07
C MET A 206 12.55 5.06 -0.33
N SER A 207 13.27 5.91 -1.06
CA SER A 207 14.09 6.97 -0.46
C SER A 207 13.22 8.18 -0.12
N VAL A 208 13.77 9.12 0.66
CA VAL A 208 13.10 10.41 0.94
C VAL A 208 12.80 11.16 -0.37
N VAL A 209 13.73 11.13 -1.33
CA VAL A 209 13.56 11.76 -2.66
C VAL A 209 12.47 11.09 -3.47
N ASP A 210 12.38 9.75 -3.43
CA ASP A 210 11.33 9.00 -4.10
C ASP A 210 9.96 9.42 -3.54
N VAL A 211 9.85 9.54 -2.21
CA VAL A 211 8.62 9.97 -1.53
C VAL A 211 8.29 11.41 -1.90
N ASP A 212 9.20 12.37 -1.72
CA ASP A 212 8.93 13.78 -2.05
C ASP A 212 8.47 13.93 -3.52
N THR A 213 9.13 13.26 -4.46
CA THR A 213 8.79 13.33 -5.88
C THR A 213 7.40 12.76 -6.19
N LEU A 214 7.07 11.61 -5.59
CA LEU A 214 5.85 10.87 -5.91
C LEU A 214 4.65 11.25 -5.02
N LEU A 215 4.86 11.93 -3.91
CA LEU A 215 3.81 12.23 -2.93
C LEU A 215 2.78 13.23 -3.50
N PRO A 216 1.53 12.80 -3.73
CA PRO A 216 0.48 13.67 -4.27
C PRO A 216 0.17 14.85 -3.34
N ASN A 217 -0.16 16.01 -3.91
CA ASN A 217 -0.45 17.23 -3.15
C ASN A 217 -1.66 17.09 -2.22
N ASP A 218 -2.68 16.35 -2.63
CA ASP A 218 -3.82 16.01 -1.79
C ASP A 218 -3.39 15.18 -0.58
N LEU A 219 -2.54 14.16 -0.77
CA LEU A 219 -1.99 13.40 0.37
C LEU A 219 -1.12 14.26 1.29
N ARG A 220 -0.32 15.21 0.75
CA ARG A 220 0.45 16.18 1.55
C ARG A 220 -0.46 17.01 2.47
N MET A 221 -1.63 17.42 1.99
CA MET A 221 -2.57 18.22 2.76
C MET A 221 -3.36 17.41 3.79
N LEU A 222 -3.50 16.10 3.59
CA LEU A 222 -4.32 15.23 4.44
C LEU A 222 -3.64 14.87 5.77
N VAL A 223 -2.30 14.87 5.83
CA VAL A 223 -1.56 14.50 7.03
C VAL A 223 -1.27 15.76 7.87
N PRO A 224 -1.61 15.77 9.17
CA PRO A 224 -1.28 16.90 10.04
C PRO A 224 0.25 17.02 10.22
N GLY A 225 0.88 17.94 9.50
CA GLY A 225 2.32 18.17 9.53
C GLY A 225 2.98 17.91 8.17
N ASP A 226 4.31 18.03 8.10
CA ASP A 226 5.05 17.69 6.88
C ASP A 226 5.32 16.18 6.85
N PHE A 227 4.66 15.49 5.91
CA PHE A 227 4.80 14.06 5.73
C PHE A 227 6.22 13.66 5.31
N VAL A 228 6.87 14.46 4.46
CA VAL A 228 8.20 14.15 3.93
C VAL A 228 9.24 14.28 5.04
N ASP A 229 9.19 15.38 5.80
CA ASP A 229 10.10 15.58 6.94
C ASP A 229 9.90 14.47 7.98
N SER A 230 8.65 14.13 8.30
CA SER A 230 8.37 13.05 9.26
C SER A 230 8.84 11.67 8.77
N PHE A 231 8.79 11.44 7.45
CA PHE A 231 9.32 10.24 6.83
C PHE A 231 10.86 10.20 6.88
N GLU A 232 11.51 11.32 6.62
CA GLU A 232 12.97 11.45 6.73
C GLU A 232 13.46 11.17 8.16
N ASP A 233 12.84 11.80 9.16
CA ASP A 233 13.18 11.60 10.58
C ASP A 233 13.07 10.12 10.98
N GLU A 234 11.99 9.45 10.58
CA GLU A 234 11.79 8.04 10.86
C GLU A 234 12.73 7.14 10.06
N ALA A 235 13.11 7.50 8.83
CA ALA A 235 14.10 6.76 8.05
C ALA A 235 15.48 6.80 8.74
N VAL A 236 15.89 7.95 9.26
CA VAL A 236 17.12 8.11 10.04
C VAL A 236 17.08 7.26 11.30
N ARG A 237 16.01 7.37 12.10
CA ARG A 237 15.85 6.62 13.36
C ARG A 237 15.86 5.11 13.11
N LEU A 238 15.01 4.63 12.20
CA LEU A 238 14.88 3.20 11.92
C LEU A 238 16.18 2.62 11.40
N ARG A 239 16.93 3.34 10.57
CA ARG A 239 18.23 2.89 10.09
C ARG A 239 19.16 2.51 11.25
N GLU A 240 19.24 3.34 12.29
CA GLU A 240 20.06 3.06 13.47
C GLU A 240 19.47 1.92 14.32
N ASP A 241 18.16 1.90 14.54
CA ASP A 241 17.50 0.90 15.37
C ASP A 241 17.58 -0.51 14.76
N LEU A 242 17.43 -0.61 13.43
CA LEU A 242 17.41 -1.87 12.68
C LEU A 242 18.76 -2.59 12.66
N VAL A 243 19.86 -1.88 12.94
CA VAL A 243 21.18 -2.49 13.14
C VAL A 243 21.15 -3.56 14.23
N SER A 244 20.36 -3.34 15.28
CA SER A 244 20.19 -4.29 16.39
C SER A 244 19.41 -5.55 15.99
N ALA A 245 18.60 -5.47 14.92
CA ALA A 245 17.82 -6.59 14.39
C ALA A 245 18.63 -7.49 13.46
N LEU A 246 19.81 -7.04 13.01
CA LEU A 246 20.70 -7.91 12.24
C LEU A 246 21.18 -9.08 13.11
N PRO A 247 21.21 -10.31 12.56
CA PRO A 247 21.78 -11.42 13.29
C PRO A 247 23.25 -11.12 13.61
N LYS A 248 23.68 -11.49 14.82
CA LYS A 248 25.05 -11.31 15.30
C LYS A 248 25.97 -12.33 14.60
N VAL A 249 26.20 -12.12 13.30
CA VAL A 249 27.01 -13.00 12.43
C VAL A 249 28.50 -12.73 12.54
N PHE A 250 28.87 -11.58 13.11
CA PHE A 250 30.23 -11.37 13.57
C PHE A 250 30.37 -11.63 15.06
N TYR A 251 31.40 -12.38 15.42
CA TYR A 251 31.84 -12.52 16.79
C TYR A 251 33.03 -11.58 17.03
N PRO A 252 33.15 -10.98 18.23
CA PRO A 252 34.38 -10.31 18.61
C PRO A 252 35.53 -11.28 18.33
N ASP A 253 36.58 -10.82 17.65
CA ASP A 253 37.79 -11.62 17.51
C ASP A 253 38.19 -12.09 18.91
N PRO A 254 38.17 -13.41 19.20
CA PRO A 254 38.66 -13.87 20.48
C PRO A 254 40.11 -13.47 20.52
N HIS A 255 40.43 -12.56 21.46
CA HIS A 255 41.76 -12.55 22.02
C HIS A 255 42.05 -14.02 22.31
N GLY A 256 43.00 -14.62 21.59
CA GLY A 256 43.53 -15.90 22.04
C GLY A 256 44.00 -15.74 23.49
N GLU A 257 44.49 -16.80 24.10
CA GLU A 257 44.96 -16.77 25.50
C GLU A 257 45.96 -15.63 25.81
N MET A 258 46.59 -15.04 24.78
CA MET A 258 47.35 -13.79 24.89
C MET A 258 46.47 -12.54 24.83
N GLN A 259 46.21 -11.95 26.00
CA GLN A 259 45.72 -10.59 26.23
C GLN A 259 46.72 -9.51 25.77
N TRP A 260 47.24 -9.59 24.55
CA TRP A 260 48.17 -8.60 24.04
C TRP A 260 47.38 -7.39 23.51
N TYR A 261 47.20 -6.42 24.41
CA TYR A 261 46.95 -4.98 24.16
C TYR A 261 45.54 -4.52 23.77
N CYS A 262 44.49 -4.86 24.51
CA CYS A 262 43.29 -4.01 24.48
C CYS A 262 42.60 -3.83 25.82
N TYR A 263 43.14 -2.91 26.63
CA TYR A 263 42.51 -2.46 27.86
C TYR A 263 41.19 -1.68 27.62
N PHE A 264 40.85 -1.37 26.36
CA PHE A 264 39.70 -0.52 26.02
C PHE A 264 38.58 -1.25 25.23
N CYS A 265 38.80 -2.48 24.76
CA CYS A 265 37.84 -3.18 23.90
C CYS A 265 36.56 -3.62 24.63
N HIS A 266 36.62 -3.75 25.96
CA HIS A 266 35.46 -3.99 26.81
C HIS A 266 34.71 -2.70 27.20
N LEU A 267 35.25 -1.53 26.88
CA LEU A 267 34.66 -0.23 27.24
C LEU A 267 33.62 0.25 26.24
N ILE A 268 33.58 -0.34 25.02
CA ILE A 268 32.56 -0.04 24.02
C ILE A 268 31.56 -1.20 24.00
N PRO A 269 30.26 -0.96 24.25
CA PRO A 269 29.20 -1.96 24.13
C PRO A 269 29.26 -2.73 22.81
N HIS A 270 28.82 -3.98 22.82
CA HIS A 270 28.83 -4.82 21.62
C HIS A 270 28.00 -4.21 20.49
N GLU A 271 26.87 -3.58 20.82
CA GLU A 271 25.97 -2.92 19.87
C GLU A 271 26.63 -1.73 19.18
N GLU A 272 27.31 -0.87 19.93
CA GLU A 272 28.07 0.26 19.36
C GLU A 272 29.21 -0.22 18.46
N ARG A 273 29.95 -1.26 18.87
CA ARG A 273 30.99 -1.86 18.01
C ARG A 273 30.39 -2.46 16.74
N TRP A 274 29.24 -3.11 16.85
CA TRP A 274 28.52 -3.73 15.74
C TRP A 274 28.06 -2.69 14.73
N MET A 275 27.49 -1.58 15.20
CA MET A 275 27.11 -0.43 14.37
C MET A 275 28.32 0.19 13.66
N ILE A 276 29.43 0.41 14.36
CA ILE A 276 30.68 0.91 13.75
C ILE A 276 31.17 -0.04 12.63
N GLU A 277 31.03 -1.35 12.83
CA GLU A 277 31.46 -2.35 11.86
C GLU A 277 30.57 -2.35 10.60
N ILE A 278 29.26 -2.14 10.77
CA ILE A 278 28.32 -1.95 9.65
C ILE A 278 28.65 -0.69 8.86
N ILE A 279 28.80 0.45 9.54
CA ILE A 279 29.14 1.75 8.93
C ILE A 279 30.46 1.64 8.15
N ARG A 280 31.47 0.96 8.70
CA ARG A 280 32.77 0.80 8.05
C ARG A 280 32.73 -0.09 6.81
N LYS A 281 31.75 -0.99 6.71
CA LYS A 281 31.71 -2.03 5.69
C LYS A 281 30.69 -1.79 4.60
N SER A 282 29.72 -0.89 4.79
CA SER A 282 28.78 -0.48 3.76
C SER A 282 29.18 0.87 3.18
N ASP A 283 29.42 0.90 1.86
CA ASP A 283 29.76 2.13 1.15
C ASP A 283 28.57 3.10 1.16
N THR A 284 27.37 2.57 0.98
CA THR A 284 26.11 3.33 1.06
C THR A 284 25.97 3.98 2.43
N TRP A 285 26.18 3.23 3.51
CA TRP A 285 26.04 3.75 4.87
C TRP A 285 27.07 4.85 5.19
N ALA A 286 28.31 4.69 4.70
CA ALA A 286 29.37 5.67 4.87
C ALA A 286 29.12 6.96 4.06
N GLU A 287 28.43 6.88 2.94
CA GLU A 287 27.96 8.04 2.17
C GLU A 287 26.82 8.75 2.89
N GLU A 288 25.79 8.02 3.32
CA GLU A 288 24.64 8.62 4.00
C GLU A 288 24.99 9.24 5.36
N SER A 289 25.96 8.68 6.08
CA SER A 289 26.47 9.28 7.32
C SER A 289 27.08 10.67 7.10
N ARG A 290 27.47 10.99 5.85
CA ARG A 290 28.02 12.30 5.47
C ARG A 290 26.99 13.21 4.79
N ALA A 291 26.07 12.63 4.02
CA ALA A 291 25.18 13.37 3.11
C ALA A 291 23.70 13.41 3.54
N GLY A 292 23.30 12.64 4.56
CA GLY A 292 21.89 12.43 4.92
C GLY A 292 21.30 11.16 4.30
N PRO A 293 20.06 10.78 4.66
CA PRO A 293 19.40 9.57 4.14
C PRO A 293 18.99 9.76 2.67
N VAL A 294 19.78 9.20 1.75
CA VAL A 294 19.57 9.31 0.29
C VAL A 294 19.21 7.98 -0.36
N ALA A 295 19.55 6.87 0.27
CA ALA A 295 19.29 5.52 -0.15
C ALA A 295 18.04 4.95 0.53
N ARG A 296 17.50 3.90 -0.07
CA ARG A 296 16.41 3.10 0.49
C ARG A 296 16.97 2.25 1.62
N LEU A 297 16.20 2.02 2.70
CA LEU A 297 16.63 1.10 3.76
C LEU A 297 17.00 -0.27 3.18
N GLN A 298 16.20 -0.78 2.24
CA GLN A 298 16.49 -2.02 1.53
C GLN A 298 17.89 -2.04 0.90
N ASP A 299 18.30 -0.96 0.23
CA ASP A 299 19.59 -0.90 -0.46
C ASP A 299 20.75 -0.87 0.54
N CYS A 300 20.61 -0.11 1.64
CA CYS A 300 21.60 -0.06 2.72
C CYS A 300 21.85 -1.44 3.32
N PHE A 301 20.78 -2.18 3.64
CA PHE A 301 20.91 -3.51 4.23
C PHE A 301 21.35 -4.55 3.19
N MET A 302 20.94 -4.45 1.92
CA MET A 302 21.43 -5.32 0.85
C MET A 302 22.92 -5.12 0.56
N ASP A 303 23.40 -3.87 0.55
CA ASP A 303 24.82 -3.55 0.40
C ASP A 303 25.63 -4.15 1.56
N TYR A 304 25.16 -3.98 2.79
CA TYR A 304 25.76 -4.62 3.96
C TYR A 304 25.86 -6.15 3.81
N MET A 305 24.78 -6.84 3.42
CA MET A 305 24.80 -8.30 3.21
C MET A 305 25.79 -8.73 2.11
N ARG A 306 25.84 -7.99 1.00
CA ARG A 306 26.80 -8.25 -0.09
C ARG A 306 28.24 -8.10 0.39
N MET A 307 28.50 -7.10 1.24
CA MET A 307 29.83 -6.88 1.83
C MET A 307 30.20 -7.97 2.83
N LEU A 308 29.23 -8.49 3.60
CA LEU A 308 29.41 -9.67 4.43
C LEU A 308 29.90 -10.88 3.62
N GLY A 309 29.21 -11.22 2.54
CA GLY A 309 29.59 -12.34 1.67
C GLY A 309 30.97 -12.19 1.02
N ARG A 310 31.42 -10.95 0.77
CA ARG A 310 32.78 -10.69 0.22
C ARG A 310 33.89 -10.83 1.26
N LEU A 311 33.60 -10.60 2.54
CA LEU A 311 34.58 -10.74 3.62
C LEU A 311 34.94 -12.20 3.91
N GLU A 312 34.07 -13.13 3.53
CA GLU A 312 34.37 -14.57 3.50
C GLU A 312 35.53 -14.91 2.56
N GLN A 313 35.62 -14.21 1.42
CA GLN A 313 36.67 -14.42 0.40
C GLN A 313 38.01 -13.78 0.80
N LEU A 314 37.99 -12.71 1.61
CA LEU A 314 39.21 -12.02 2.08
C LEU A 314 39.93 -12.75 3.23
N ARG A 315 39.26 -13.69 3.89
CA ARG A 315 39.86 -14.54 4.95
C ARG A 315 40.98 -15.42 4.45
N GLU A 316 41.00 -15.74 3.17
CA GLU A 316 42.07 -16.55 2.57
C GLU A 316 43.38 -15.76 2.41
N PHE A 317 43.37 -14.43 2.58
CA PHE A 317 44.55 -13.57 2.34
C PHE A 317 45.23 -13.01 3.60
N ASP A 318 44.62 -13.08 4.78
CA ASP A 318 45.18 -12.45 5.99
C ASP A 318 45.86 -13.45 6.93
N GLY A 319 47.08 -13.86 6.56
CA GLY A 319 48.06 -14.48 7.47
C GLY A 319 48.63 -13.51 8.52
N ARG A 320 47.99 -12.37 8.79
CA ARG A 320 48.45 -11.34 9.74
C ARG A 320 47.42 -11.09 10.84
N ARG A 321 47.92 -10.94 12.07
CA ARG A 321 47.15 -10.67 13.29
C ARG A 321 46.30 -9.41 13.11
N ALA A 322 44.98 -9.55 13.13
CA ALA A 322 44.04 -8.44 13.08
C ALA A 322 44.13 -7.61 14.40
N PRO A 323 43.95 -6.27 14.35
CA PRO A 323 43.89 -5.46 15.55
C PRO A 323 42.67 -5.83 16.41
N CYS A 324 42.83 -5.73 17.73
CA CYS A 324 41.80 -5.99 18.73
C CYS A 324 40.50 -5.19 18.50
N GLY A 325 39.35 -5.75 18.86
CA GLY A 325 38.04 -5.10 18.69
C GLY A 325 37.42 -5.25 17.30
N ARG A 326 38.11 -5.93 16.36
CA ARG A 326 37.51 -6.36 15.09
C ARG A 326 36.57 -7.54 15.29
N PHE A 327 35.65 -7.64 14.35
CA PHE A 327 34.64 -8.67 14.27
C PHE A 327 35.07 -9.74 13.26
N ARG A 328 35.11 -11.00 13.69
CA ARG A 328 35.33 -12.16 12.83
C ARG A 328 33.98 -12.68 12.37
N LEU A 329 33.79 -12.80 11.06
CA LEU A 329 32.64 -13.47 10.44
C LEU A 329 32.55 -14.93 10.95
N ARG A 330 31.43 -15.36 11.48
CA ARG A 330 31.18 -16.81 11.52
C ARG A 330 30.56 -17.15 10.18
N GLN A 331 30.82 -18.35 9.62
CA GLN A 331 29.97 -18.81 8.52
C GLN A 331 28.53 -18.66 9.00
N PRO A 332 27.72 -17.82 8.35
CA PRO A 332 26.36 -17.65 8.79
C PRO A 332 25.60 -18.92 8.44
N ASP A 333 25.05 -19.60 9.45
CA ASP A 333 24.10 -20.71 9.26
C ASP A 333 22.73 -20.20 8.75
N VAL A 334 22.66 -18.94 8.32
CA VAL A 334 21.45 -18.19 7.93
C VAL A 334 21.69 -17.59 6.55
N LEU A 335 20.72 -17.71 5.66
CA LEU A 335 20.82 -17.17 4.30
C LEU A 335 20.69 -15.64 4.30
N GLU A 336 21.39 -14.94 3.40
CA GLU A 336 21.30 -13.46 3.27
C GLU A 336 19.84 -12.96 3.19
N ARG A 337 19.00 -13.71 2.48
CA ARG A 337 17.57 -13.42 2.32
C ARG A 337 16.80 -13.50 3.63
N GLU A 338 17.14 -14.44 4.50
CA GLU A 338 16.51 -14.59 5.82
C GLU A 338 16.92 -13.42 6.72
N MET A 339 18.21 -13.05 6.71
CA MET A 339 18.68 -11.90 7.48
C MET A 339 18.01 -10.59 7.04
N LEU A 340 17.86 -10.37 5.74
CA LEU A 340 17.15 -9.18 5.23
C LEU A 340 15.66 -9.20 5.58
N PHE A 341 15.04 -10.38 5.59
CA PHE A 341 13.65 -10.53 5.99
C PHE A 341 13.45 -10.26 7.49
N ASP A 342 14.39 -10.68 8.34
CA ASP A 342 14.37 -10.38 9.78
C ASP A 342 14.45 -8.87 10.04
N VAL A 343 15.34 -8.17 9.33
CA VAL A 343 15.40 -6.70 9.38
C VAL A 343 14.09 -6.08 8.94
N TYR A 344 13.53 -6.52 7.81
CA TYR A 344 12.22 -6.06 7.36
C TYR A 344 11.10 -6.32 8.39
N ASN A 345 11.13 -7.46 9.08
CA ASN A 345 10.19 -7.84 10.14
C ASN A 345 10.32 -7.06 11.44
N ALA A 346 11.47 -6.42 11.66
CA ALA A 346 11.62 -5.46 12.75
C ALA A 346 10.95 -4.11 12.44
N ILE A 347 10.71 -3.79 11.15
CA ILE A 347 9.99 -2.59 10.75
C ILE A 347 8.49 -2.79 10.99
N GLY A 348 7.88 -1.84 11.69
CA GLY A 348 6.43 -1.77 11.82
C GLY A 348 5.74 -0.99 10.71
N GLY A 349 4.46 -0.68 10.88
CA GLY A 349 3.73 0.25 10.03
C GLY A 349 3.42 1.55 10.75
N LEU A 350 2.81 2.49 10.04
CA LEU A 350 2.17 3.66 10.64
C LEU A 350 0.75 3.31 11.10
N CYS A 351 0.34 3.88 12.24
CA CYS A 351 -1.01 3.71 12.74
C CYS A 351 -1.95 4.77 12.13
N LEU A 352 -2.85 4.35 11.24
CA LEU A 352 -3.78 5.26 10.55
C LEU A 352 -4.57 6.18 11.50
N PRO A 353 -5.22 5.69 12.57
CA PRO A 353 -5.87 6.55 13.54
C PRO A 353 -4.95 7.59 14.21
N CYS A 354 -3.69 7.24 14.52
CA CYS A 354 -2.74 8.20 15.07
C CYS A 354 -2.38 9.29 14.06
N VAL A 355 -2.15 8.92 12.81
CA VAL A 355 -1.83 9.87 11.73
C VAL A 355 -3.01 10.83 11.51
N LYS A 356 -4.24 10.30 11.41
CA LYS A 356 -5.46 11.13 11.26
C LYS A 356 -5.69 12.08 12.43
N ALA A 357 -5.34 11.67 13.65
CA ALA A 357 -5.48 12.50 14.84
C ALA A 357 -4.38 13.57 14.99
N GLY A 358 -3.40 13.63 14.08
CA GLY A 358 -2.22 14.48 14.23
C GLY A 358 -1.33 14.07 15.40
N GLY A 359 -1.35 12.78 15.74
CA GLY A 359 -0.47 12.19 16.73
C GLY A 359 0.94 11.94 16.19
N GLU A 360 1.71 11.14 16.92
CA GLU A 360 3.09 10.80 16.56
C GLU A 360 3.17 10.03 15.23
N PHE A 361 3.95 10.57 14.28
CA PHE A 361 4.32 9.89 13.03
C PHE A 361 5.46 8.91 13.34
N ARG A 362 5.12 7.66 13.63
CA ARG A 362 6.12 6.67 14.06
C ARG A 362 5.83 5.26 13.58
N TYR A 363 6.84 4.65 12.99
CA TYR A 363 6.87 3.25 12.60
C TYR A 363 7.13 2.39 13.83
N ARG A 364 6.15 1.55 14.16
CA ARG A 364 6.19 0.65 15.32
C ARG A 364 5.45 -0.62 15.02
N ARG A 365 5.85 -1.72 15.64
CA ARG A 365 5.23 -3.03 15.39
C ARG A 365 3.81 -3.11 15.96
N PHE A 366 3.54 -2.40 17.05
CA PHE A 366 2.24 -2.38 17.71
C PHE A 366 1.91 -0.95 18.16
N CYS A 367 0.65 -0.56 18.05
CA CYS A 367 0.15 0.72 18.56
C CYS A 367 -0.66 0.50 19.84
N ASP A 368 -0.12 0.90 20.98
CA ASP A 368 -0.78 0.75 22.28
C ASP A 368 -2.07 1.57 22.41
N VAL A 369 -2.12 2.74 21.75
CA VAL A 369 -3.29 3.64 21.84
C VAL A 369 -4.53 3.02 21.21
N HIS A 370 -4.35 2.32 20.09
CA HIS A 370 -5.45 1.76 19.31
C HIS A 370 -5.50 0.22 19.36
N GLN A 371 -4.55 -0.40 20.07
CA GLN A 371 -4.41 -1.86 20.20
C GLN A 371 -4.32 -2.57 18.84
N LEU A 372 -3.49 -2.03 17.93
CA LEU A 372 -3.33 -2.55 16.57
C LEU A 372 -1.94 -3.13 16.36
N ASP A 373 -1.87 -4.37 15.84
CA ASP A 373 -0.66 -4.91 15.24
C ASP A 373 -0.47 -4.25 13.85
N LEU A 374 0.70 -3.64 13.65
CA LEU A 374 1.06 -2.91 12.44
C LEU A 374 2.06 -3.70 11.58
N THR A 375 2.33 -4.95 11.95
CA THR A 375 3.16 -5.89 11.18
C THR A 375 2.34 -6.94 10.43
N THR A 376 1.07 -7.10 10.80
CA THR A 376 0.15 -8.02 10.11
C THR A 376 -0.05 -7.53 8.68
N GLU A 377 0.43 -8.31 7.71
CA GLU A 377 -0.01 -8.18 6.34
C GLU A 377 -1.30 -9.00 6.21
N CYS A 378 -2.36 -8.47 5.58
CA CYS A 378 -3.60 -9.23 5.36
C CYS A 378 -3.29 -10.50 4.55
N SER A 379 -3.05 -11.61 5.25
CA SER A 379 -2.98 -12.94 4.70
C SER A 379 -4.33 -13.61 4.92
N GLU A 380 -5.08 -13.85 3.85
CA GLU A 380 -6.06 -14.92 3.90
C GLU A 380 -5.32 -16.26 3.81
N HIS A 381 -5.69 -17.13 4.75
CA HIS A 381 -5.41 -18.56 4.89
C HIS A 381 -4.05 -18.98 5.49
N GLU A 382 -4.11 -19.21 6.81
CA GLU A 382 -3.70 -20.49 7.37
C GLU A 382 -4.25 -21.64 6.52
N THR A 383 -3.49 -22.12 5.54
CA THR A 383 -3.49 -23.54 5.14
C THR A 383 -2.12 -23.93 4.59
N VAL A 384 -1.68 -25.11 5.03
CA VAL A 384 -0.48 -25.89 4.67
C VAL A 384 0.74 -25.73 5.59
N THR A 385 0.51 -26.01 6.87
CA THR A 385 1.42 -26.84 7.67
C THR A 385 0.78 -28.21 7.83
N GLN A 386 1.06 -29.12 6.90
CA GLN A 386 0.96 -30.61 6.95
C GLN A 386 0.71 -31.09 5.52
N ASP A 387 1.79 -31.48 4.83
CA ASP A 387 1.82 -32.50 3.75
C ASP A 387 3.16 -32.44 3.00
N VAL A 388 4.28 -32.62 3.72
CA VAL A 388 5.55 -33.12 3.11
C VAL A 388 6.24 -34.16 4.01
N GLU A 389 5.65 -34.60 5.13
CA GLU A 389 6.19 -35.72 5.92
C GLU A 389 5.61 -37.10 5.54
N GLU A 390 4.73 -37.21 4.53
CA GLU A 390 4.21 -38.52 4.05
C GLU A 390 4.54 -38.85 2.58
N SER A 391 5.66 -38.37 2.06
CA SER A 391 6.21 -38.88 0.78
C SER A 391 7.60 -39.52 0.88
N GLN A 392 8.05 -39.83 2.10
CA GLN A 392 9.18 -40.72 2.35
C GLN A 392 8.87 -41.69 3.50
N ALA A 393 7.97 -42.64 3.24
CA ALA A 393 7.82 -43.88 4.00
C ALA A 393 7.75 -45.05 3.03
#